data_AF-A0A955ISQ8-F1
#
_entry.id   AF-A0A955ISQ8-F1
#
_cell.length_a   1.000
_cell.length_b   1.000
_cell.length_c   1.000
_cell.angle_alpha   90.00
_cell.angle_beta   90.00
_cell.angle_gamma   90.00
#
_symmetry.space_group_name_H-M   'P 1'
#
loop_
_entity.id
_entity.type
_entity.pdbx_description
1 polymer ?
#
loop_
_entity_poly.entity_id
_entity_poly.type
_entity_poly.pdbx_seq_one_letter_code
_entity_poly.pdbx_strand_id
1 'polypeptide(L)'
;MTGQPTAAELLTLLDAQHELYVTLDDLSRRQRSLIDAQSTDELIRVLGQRERVIDGLNAIQGRLEPVVARWADVLAAYDPTEQDRISGRVEAMQTLAMGIAARDEADRAVMESRRQSIGQELKGLGRHREALAAYGPRGSSRPRYQDREG
;
A
#
# COMPACT_ATOMS: atom_id res chain seq x y z
N MET A 1 32.26 6.41 -22.38
CA MET A 1 31.46 7.58 -22.81
C MET A 1 30.01 7.12 -22.89
N THR A 2 29.21 7.34 -21.84
CA THR A 2 27.76 7.11 -21.92
C THR A 2 27.18 8.23 -22.79
N GLY A 3 26.79 7.88 -24.01
CA GLY A 3 26.13 8.82 -24.92
C GLY A 3 24.87 9.38 -24.28
N GLN A 4 24.58 10.66 -24.56
CA GLN A 4 23.29 11.26 -24.22
C GLN A 4 22.19 10.41 -24.89
N PRO A 5 21.11 10.04 -24.18
CA PRO A 5 20.01 9.33 -24.82
C PRO A 5 19.40 10.22 -25.91
N THR A 6 18.98 9.61 -27.01
CA THR A 6 18.14 10.29 -28.00
C THR A 6 16.78 10.62 -27.38
N ALA A 7 16.09 11.64 -27.90
CA ALA A 7 14.74 11.98 -27.44
C ALA A 7 13.78 10.78 -27.57
N ALA A 8 13.90 9.98 -28.63
CA ALA A 8 13.11 8.77 -28.83
C ALA A 8 13.36 7.71 -27.75
N GLU A 9 14.61 7.48 -27.34
CA GLU A 9 14.95 6.55 -26.26
C GLU A 9 14.40 7.04 -24.92
N LEU A 10 14.51 8.34 -24.63
CA LEU A 10 13.96 8.92 -23.42
C LEU A 10 12.43 8.81 -23.39
N LEU A 11 11.76 9.16 -24.48
CA LEU A 11 10.30 9.00 -24.60
C LEU A 11 9.87 7.55 -24.41
N THR A 12 10.62 6.58 -24.96
CA THR A 12 10.33 5.14 -24.75
C THR A 12 10.42 4.75 -23.27
N LEU A 13 11.40 5.28 -22.53
CA LEU A 13 11.53 5.05 -21.08
C LEU A 13 10.36 5.68 -20.31
N LEU A 14 10.00 6.92 -20.64
CA LEU A 14 8.88 7.62 -20.01
C LEU A 14 7.54 6.94 -20.33
N ASP A 15 7.39 6.41 -21.54
CA ASP A 15 6.21 5.64 -21.93
C ASP A 15 6.10 4.35 -21.13
N ALA A 16 7.18 3.58 -21.01
CA ALA A 16 7.21 2.38 -20.18
C ALA A 16 6.91 2.71 -18.70
N GLN A 17 7.45 3.81 -18.17
CA GLN A 17 7.17 4.25 -16.81
C GLN A 17 5.70 4.63 -16.62
N HIS A 18 5.11 5.33 -17.59
CA HIS A 18 3.70 5.69 -17.55
C HIS A 18 2.79 4.47 -17.57
N GLU A 19 3.06 3.47 -18.42
CA GLU A 19 2.27 2.22 -18.44
C GLU A 19 2.29 1.49 -17.09
N LEU A 20 3.42 1.52 -16.39
CA LEU A 20 3.52 1.00 -15.04
C LEU A 20 2.69 1.82 -14.04
N TYR A 21 2.69 3.15 -14.14
CA TYR A 21 1.82 4.00 -13.32
C TYR A 21 0.33 3.75 -13.58
N VAL A 22 -0.08 3.57 -14.84
CA VAL A 22 -1.45 3.21 -15.20
C VAL A 22 -1.83 1.86 -14.58
N THR A 23 -0.95 0.86 -14.71
CA THR A 23 -1.17 -0.44 -14.08
C THR A 23 -1.29 -0.33 -12.56
N LEU A 24 -0.45 0.50 -11.93
CA LEU A 24 -0.49 0.73 -10.49
C LEU A 24 -1.78 1.45 -10.07
N ASP A 25 -2.27 2.39 -10.87
CA ASP A 25 -3.55 3.08 -10.69
C ASP A 25 -4.71 2.08 -10.65
N ASP A 26 -4.79 1.20 -11.65
CA ASP A 26 -5.82 0.17 -11.74
C ASP A 26 -5.77 -0.81 -10.56
N LEU A 27 -4.56 -1.24 -10.17
CA LEU A 27 -4.36 -2.08 -9.00
C LEU A 27 -4.78 -1.38 -7.70
N SER A 28 -4.54 -0.07 -7.57
CA SER A 28 -4.96 0.72 -6.40
C SER A 28 -6.49 0.81 -6.30
N ARG A 29 -7.19 0.98 -7.42
CA ARG A 29 -8.67 0.96 -7.45
C ARG A 29 -9.21 -0.42 -7.09
N ARG A 30 -8.60 -1.48 -7.62
CA ARG A 30 -8.99 -2.86 -7.32
C ARG A 30 -8.77 -3.20 -5.85
N GLN A 31 -7.63 -2.77 -5.28
CA GLN A 31 -7.33 -2.92 -3.86
C GLN A 31 -8.44 -2.31 -3.00
N ARG A 32 -8.88 -1.09 -3.32
CA ARG A 32 -10.00 -0.43 -2.62
C ARG A 32 -11.25 -1.30 -2.62
N SER A 33 -11.67 -1.78 -3.78
CA SER A 33 -12.86 -2.63 -3.89
C SER A 33 -12.72 -3.93 -3.09
N LEU A 34 -11.53 -4.53 -3.03
CA LEU A 34 -11.27 -5.75 -2.25
C LEU A 34 -11.23 -5.49 -0.74
N ILE A 35 -10.72 -4.33 -0.31
CA ILE A 35 -10.83 -3.87 1.07
C ILE A 35 -12.32 -3.77 1.41
N ASP A 36 -13.11 -3.05 0.63
CA ASP A 36 -14.54 -2.88 0.88
C ASP A 36 -15.30 -4.22 0.91
N ALA A 37 -14.93 -5.17 0.04
CA ALA A 37 -15.50 -6.52 -0.01
C ALA A 37 -14.89 -7.51 1.01
N GLN A 38 -13.96 -7.09 1.87
CA GLN A 38 -13.27 -7.93 2.87
C GLN A 38 -12.64 -9.20 2.28
N SER A 39 -12.18 -9.15 1.03
CA SER A 39 -11.65 -10.29 0.30
C SER A 39 -10.13 -10.41 0.47
N THR A 40 -9.70 -10.93 1.62
CA THR A 40 -8.28 -10.95 2.06
C THR A 40 -7.35 -11.69 1.09
N ASP A 41 -7.74 -12.86 0.59
CA ASP A 41 -6.86 -13.65 -0.28
C ASP A 41 -6.59 -12.95 -1.62
N GLU A 42 -7.63 -12.35 -2.20
CA GLU A 42 -7.49 -11.54 -3.43
C GLU A 42 -6.69 -10.27 -3.17
N LEU A 43 -6.86 -9.66 -1.98
CA LEU A 43 -6.09 -8.48 -1.59
C LEU A 43 -4.59 -8.79 -1.55
N ILE A 44 -4.18 -9.93 -0.96
CA ILE A 44 -2.78 -10.38 -0.95
C ILE A 44 -2.24 -10.55 -2.39
N ARG A 45 -3.03 -11.12 -3.29
CA ARG A 45 -2.62 -11.26 -4.71
C ARG A 45 -2.42 -9.92 -5.39
N VAL A 46 -3.31 -8.95 -5.15
CA VAL A 46 -3.17 -7.59 -5.69
C VAL A 46 -1.92 -6.91 -5.14
N LEU A 47 -1.63 -7.05 -3.84
CA LEU A 47 -0.40 -6.50 -3.25
C LEU A 47 0.87 -7.09 -3.89
N GLY A 48 0.91 -8.41 -4.14
CA GLY A 48 2.03 -9.03 -4.85
C GLY A 48 2.13 -8.68 -6.33
N GLN A 49 1.04 -8.22 -6.97
CA GLN A 49 1.10 -7.63 -8.31
C GLN A 49 1.67 -6.21 -8.26
N ARG A 50 1.27 -5.42 -7.26
CA ARG A 50 1.78 -4.06 -7.05
C ARG A 50 3.27 -4.03 -6.77
N GLU A 51 3.78 -4.96 -5.96
CA GLU A 51 5.22 -5.08 -5.69
C GLU A 51 6.03 -5.24 -6.99
N ARG A 52 5.58 -6.14 -7.88
CA ARG A 52 6.21 -6.32 -9.20
C ARG A 52 6.18 -5.07 -10.08
N VAL A 53 5.10 -4.29 -10.02
CA VAL A 53 5.00 -3.02 -10.74
C VAL A 53 5.96 -1.98 -10.16
N ILE A 54 6.06 -1.91 -8.83
CA ILE A 54 7.01 -1.03 -8.12
C ILE A 54 8.46 -1.40 -8.46
N ASP A 55 8.80 -2.69 -8.50
CA ASP A 55 10.12 -3.15 -8.93
C ASP A 55 10.43 -2.70 -10.36
N GLY A 56 9.46 -2.79 -11.27
CA GLY A 56 9.57 -2.27 -12.63
C GLY A 56 9.81 -0.75 -12.67
N LEU A 57 9.07 0.02 -11.85
CA LEU A 57 9.25 1.46 -11.73
C LEU A 57 10.66 1.81 -11.22
N ASN A 58 11.14 1.09 -10.20
CA ASN A 58 12.49 1.27 -9.65
C ASN A 58 13.58 0.95 -10.70
N ALA A 59 13.38 -0.09 -11.50
CA ALA A 59 14.30 -0.44 -12.58
C ALA A 59 14.38 0.66 -13.66
N ILE A 60 13.24 1.25 -14.05
CA ILE A 60 13.22 2.38 -14.99
C ILE A 60 13.84 3.63 -14.36
N GLN A 61 13.55 3.91 -13.08
CA GLN A 61 14.12 5.04 -12.36
C GLN A 61 15.65 4.97 -12.32
N GLY A 62 16.24 3.79 -12.09
CA GLY A 62 17.69 3.60 -12.15
C GLY A 62 18.29 3.88 -13.53
N ARG A 63 17.52 3.67 -14.61
CA ARG A 63 17.94 4.02 -15.98
C ARG A 63 17.79 5.51 -16.28
N LEU A 64 16.82 6.18 -15.66
CA LEU A 64 16.57 7.60 -15.81
C LEU A 64 17.49 8.46 -14.92
N GLU A 65 18.00 7.93 -13.81
CA GLU A 65 18.84 8.68 -12.85
C GLU A 65 19.99 9.47 -13.51
N PRO A 66 20.80 8.91 -14.44
CA PRO A 66 21.86 9.67 -15.10
C PRO A 66 21.36 10.78 -16.02
N VAL A 67 20.13 10.64 -16.52
CA VAL A 67 19.45 11.63 -17.37
C VAL A 67 18.93 12.77 -16.51
N VAL A 68 18.26 12.44 -15.39
CA VAL A 68 17.72 13.40 -14.42
C VAL A 68 18.83 14.27 -13.82
N ALA A 69 19.99 13.68 -13.52
CA ALA A 69 21.15 14.41 -13.00
C ALA A 69 21.63 15.53 -13.93
N ARG A 70 21.30 15.47 -15.23
CA ARG A 70 21.68 16.45 -16.25
C ARG A 70 20.48 16.92 -17.06
N TRP A 71 19.31 16.98 -16.43
CA TRP A 71 18.03 17.18 -17.10
C TRP A 71 18.00 18.42 -18.01
N ALA A 72 18.51 19.55 -17.51
CA ALA A 72 18.58 20.80 -18.26
C ALA A 72 19.41 20.66 -19.54
N ASP A 73 20.59 20.04 -19.46
CA ASP A 73 21.48 19.85 -20.60
C ASP A 73 20.92 18.85 -21.61
N VAL A 74 20.19 17.83 -21.13
CA VAL A 74 19.52 16.83 -21.97
C VAL A 74 18.39 17.47 -22.74
N LEU A 75 17.49 18.22 -22.09
CA LEU A 75 16.39 18.89 -22.77
C LEU A 75 16.87 19.96 -23.74
N ALA A 76 17.90 20.73 -23.38
CA ALA A 76 18.45 21.77 -24.24
C ALA A 76 19.04 21.22 -25.56
N ALA A 77 19.36 19.92 -25.62
CA ALA A 77 19.86 19.25 -26.82
C ALA A 77 18.74 18.81 -27.79
N TYR A 78 17.47 18.85 -27.38
CA TYR A 78 16.33 18.43 -28.18
C TYR A 78 15.60 19.62 -28.80
N ASP A 79 14.83 19.36 -29.85
CA ASP A 79 13.99 20.40 -30.46
C ASP A 79 12.79 20.76 -29.54
N PRO A 80 12.15 21.94 -29.73
CA PRO A 80 11.04 22.36 -28.87
C PRO A 80 9.85 21.38 -28.86
N THR A 81 9.59 20.68 -29.96
CA THR A 81 8.48 19.71 -30.05
C THR A 81 8.77 18.47 -29.19
N GLU A 82 10.02 18.01 -29.19
CA GLU A 82 10.47 16.91 -28.34
C GLU A 82 10.44 17.30 -26.86
N GLN A 83 10.90 18.51 -26.52
CA GLN A 83 10.84 19.04 -25.16
C GLN A 83 9.40 19.10 -24.61
N ASP A 84 8.45 19.59 -25.42
CA ASP A 84 7.03 19.65 -25.04
C ASP A 84 6.46 18.25 -24.81
N ARG A 85 6.75 17.29 -25.69
CA ARG A 85 6.28 15.90 -25.54
C ARG A 85 6.81 15.24 -24.27
N ILE A 86 8.10 15.41 -24.00
CA ILE A 86 8.74 14.89 -22.79
C ILE A 86 8.12 15.52 -21.53
N SER A 87 7.95 16.84 -21.53
CA SER A 87 7.37 17.57 -20.39
C SER A 87 5.93 17.15 -20.11
N GLY A 88 5.09 17.09 -21.14
CA GLY A 88 3.72 16.60 -21.01
C GLY A 88 3.65 15.15 -20.49
N ARG A 89 4.61 14.30 -20.86
CA ARG A 89 4.69 12.93 -20.33
C ARG A 89 5.03 12.89 -18.84
N VAL A 90 5.98 13.73 -18.40
CA VAL A 90 6.34 13.87 -16.99
C VAL A 90 5.16 14.39 -16.17
N GLU A 91 4.44 15.41 -16.65
CA GLU A 91 3.25 15.96 -15.98
C GLU A 91 2.12 14.93 -15.82
N ALA A 92 1.86 14.15 -16.88
CA ALA A 92 0.87 13.07 -16.83
C ALA A 92 1.22 12.02 -15.75
N MET A 93 2.49 11.62 -15.65
CA MET A 93 2.95 10.69 -14.62
C MET A 93 2.87 11.28 -13.21
N GLN A 94 3.19 12.56 -13.02
CA GLN A 94 3.04 13.22 -11.72
C GLN A 94 1.58 13.21 -11.24
N THR A 95 0.65 13.48 -12.15
CA THR A 95 -0.79 13.44 -11.87
C THR A 95 -1.23 12.04 -11.41
N LEU A 96 -0.80 10.99 -12.11
CA LEU A 96 -1.08 9.60 -11.71
C LEU A 96 -0.47 9.26 -10.35
N ALA A 97 0.81 9.60 -10.14
CA ALA A 97 1.52 9.32 -8.89
C ALA A 97 0.84 9.96 -7.67
N MET A 98 0.40 11.22 -7.79
CA MET A 98 -0.34 11.91 -6.73
C MET A 98 -1.68 11.23 -6.43
N GLY A 99 -2.43 10.83 -7.46
CA GLY A 99 -3.71 10.14 -7.29
C GLY A 99 -3.56 8.77 -6.63
N ILE A 100 -2.52 8.02 -6.99
CA ILE A 100 -2.17 6.73 -6.36
C ILE A 100 -1.82 6.92 -4.89
N ALA A 101 -0.92 7.86 -4.58
CA ALA A 101 -0.49 8.12 -3.20
C ALA A 101 -1.66 8.52 -2.29
N ALA A 102 -2.57 9.37 -2.78
CA ALA A 102 -3.76 9.76 -2.03
C ALA A 102 -4.69 8.57 -1.73
N ARG A 103 -4.90 7.66 -2.69
CA ARG A 103 -5.71 6.45 -2.49
C ARG A 103 -5.05 5.45 -1.53
N ASP A 104 -3.75 5.24 -1.67
CA ASP A 104 -3.01 4.34 -0.80
C ASP A 104 -3.03 4.79 0.67
N GLU A 105 -2.94 6.10 0.92
CA GLU A 105 -3.07 6.66 2.26
C GLU A 105 -4.50 6.46 2.82
N ALA A 106 -5.53 6.72 2.01
CA ALA A 106 -6.92 6.49 2.41
C ALA A 106 -7.20 5.00 2.71
N ASP A 107 -6.63 4.09 1.94
CA ASP A 107 -6.76 2.65 2.15
C ASP A 107 -6.05 2.18 3.41
N ARG A 108 -4.85 2.71 3.67
CA ARG A 108 -4.11 2.46 4.90
C ARG A 108 -4.91 2.88 6.13
N ALA A 109 -5.52 4.07 6.09
CA ALA A 109 -6.37 4.56 7.18
C ALA A 109 -7.58 3.65 7.43
N VAL A 110 -8.24 3.17 6.37
CA VAL A 110 -9.38 2.23 6.48
C VAL A 110 -8.96 0.91 7.10
N MET A 111 -7.86 0.31 6.64
CA MET A 111 -7.37 -0.97 7.19
C MET A 111 -6.97 -0.84 8.66
N GLU A 112 -6.33 0.26 9.04
CA GLU A 112 -5.95 0.54 10.43
C GLU A 112 -7.17 0.70 11.35
N SER A 113 -8.18 1.45 10.92
CA SER A 113 -9.44 1.62 11.66
C SER A 113 -10.14 0.27 11.89
N ARG A 114 -10.19 -0.59 10.87
CA ARG A 114 -10.78 -1.93 10.98
C ARG A 114 -10.01 -2.83 11.94
N ARG A 115 -8.67 -2.80 11.88
CA ARG A 115 -7.80 -3.53 12.82
C ARG A 115 -8.11 -3.12 14.26
N GLN A 116 -8.30 -1.83 14.52
CA GLN A 116 -8.65 -1.32 15.84
C GLN A 116 -10.03 -1.79 16.30
N SER A 117 -11.05 -1.77 15.43
CA SER A 117 -12.40 -2.28 15.75
C SER A 117 -12.37 -3.75 16.16
N ILE A 118 -11.72 -4.60 15.36
CA ILE A 118 -11.57 -6.04 15.65
C ILE A 118 -10.82 -6.23 16.97
N GLY A 119 -9.76 -5.45 17.22
CA GLY A 119 -9.04 -5.47 18.49
C GLY A 119 -9.90 -5.10 19.70
N GLN A 120 -10.85 -4.18 19.55
CA GLN A 120 -11.81 -3.81 20.61
C GLN A 120 -12.87 -4.89 20.83
N GLU A 121 -13.40 -5.48 19.76
CA GLU A 121 -14.36 -6.61 19.83
C GLU A 121 -13.74 -7.82 20.54
N LEU A 122 -12.50 -8.19 20.19
CA LEU A 122 -11.76 -9.27 20.84
C LEU A 122 -11.54 -9.00 22.33
N LYS A 123 -11.18 -7.76 22.70
CA LYS A 123 -11.06 -7.35 24.12
C LYS A 123 -12.41 -7.39 24.84
N GLY A 124 -13.49 -7.00 24.17
CA GLY A 124 -14.85 -7.08 24.68
C GLY A 124 -15.27 -8.51 24.98
N LEU A 125 -15.01 -9.45 24.06
CA LEU A 125 -15.27 -10.88 24.24
C LEU A 125 -14.46 -11.49 25.39
N GLY A 126 -13.20 -11.06 25.58
CA GLY A 126 -12.38 -11.48 26.72
C GLY A 126 -12.97 -11.09 28.07
N ARG A 127 -13.41 -9.82 28.22
CA ARG A 127 -14.03 -9.32 29.45
C ARG A 127 -15.36 -10.00 29.78
N HIS A 128 -16.15 -10.38 28.77
CA HIS A 128 -17.40 -11.11 28.99
C HIS A 128 -17.15 -12.53 29.52
N ARG A 129 -16.08 -13.22 29.10
CA ARG A 129 -15.71 -14.52 29.68
C ARG A 129 -15.22 -14.40 31.12
N GLU A 130 -14.44 -13.36 31.44
CA GLU A 130 -14.00 -13.09 32.82
C GLU A 130 -15.18 -12.74 33.73
N ALA A 131 -16.15 -11.96 33.24
CA ALA A 131 -17.37 -11.66 33.97
C ALA A 131 -18.20 -12.93 34.23
N LEU A 132 -18.37 -13.81 33.22
CA LEU A 132 -19.07 -15.08 33.41
C LEU A 132 -18.32 -16.03 34.36
N ALA A 133 -16.98 -16.02 34.37
CA ALA A 133 -16.18 -16.78 35.33
C ALA A 133 -16.28 -16.23 36.76
N ALA A 134 -16.43 -14.92 36.93
CA ALA A 134 -16.63 -14.28 38.22
C ALA A 134 -18.03 -14.51 38.83
N TYR A 135 -19.03 -14.76 37.98
CA TYR A 135 -20.41 -15.10 38.39
C TYR A 135 -20.72 -16.61 38.33
N GLY A 136 -19.77 -17.46 37.91
CA GLY A 136 -19.90 -18.91 38.01
C GLY A 136 -20.05 -19.37 39.46
N PRO A 137 -20.82 -20.43 39.74
CA PRO A 137 -21.24 -20.78 41.10
C PRO A 137 -20.01 -20.99 41.97
N ARG A 138 -19.84 -20.15 43.00
CA ARG A 138 -18.86 -20.35 44.07
C ARG A 138 -19.13 -21.73 44.65
N GLY A 139 -18.31 -22.71 44.26
CA GLY A 139 -18.34 -24.06 44.80
C GLY A 139 -18.33 -23.95 46.32
N SER A 140 -19.38 -24.49 46.93
CA SER A 140 -19.59 -24.55 48.37
C SER A 140 -18.33 -25.10 49.05
N SER A 141 -17.64 -24.24 49.79
CA SER A 141 -16.64 -24.66 50.77
C SER A 141 -17.34 -25.59 51.77
N ARG A 142 -16.96 -26.86 51.73
CA ARG A 142 -17.48 -27.91 52.62
C ARG A 142 -17.17 -27.54 54.07
N PRO A 143 -18.15 -27.41 54.98
CA PRO A 143 -17.88 -27.23 56.40
C PRO A 143 -17.22 -28.51 56.95
N ARG A 144 -15.94 -28.43 57.34
CA ARG A 144 -15.31 -29.45 58.17
C ARG A 144 -15.83 -29.27 59.59
N TYR A 145 -16.79 -30.10 60.00
CA TYR A 145 -16.95 -30.46 61.41
C TYR A 145 -15.69 -31.23 61.81
N GLN A 146 -14.90 -30.66 62.71
CA GLN A 146 -13.92 -31.41 63.47
C GLN A 146 -14.37 -31.37 64.92
N ASP A 147 -14.87 -32.51 65.37
CA ASP A 147 -15.31 -32.79 66.73
C ASP A 147 -14.25 -32.41 67.75
N ARG A 148 -14.72 -31.75 68.82
CA ARG A 148 -14.05 -31.72 70.12
C ARG A 148 -14.78 -32.72 71.02
N GLU A 149 -14.17 -33.87 71.21
CA GLU A 149 -14.28 -34.68 72.42
C GLU A 149 -12.82 -34.93 72.83
N GLY A 150 -12.38 -34.82 74.08
CA GLY A 150 -13.01 -34.96 75.38
C GLY A 150 -11.92 -35.57 76.25
#